data_AF-A0A6N2T527-F1
#
_entry.id   AF-A0A6N2T527-F1
#
_cell.length_a   1.000
_cell.length_b   1.000
_cell.length_c   1.000
_cell.angle_alpha   90.00
_cell.angle_beta   90.00
_cell.angle_gamma   90.00
#
_symmetry.space_group_name_H-M   'P 1'
#
loop_
_entity.id
_entity.type
_entity.pdbx_description
1 polymer ?
#
loop_
_entity_poly.entity_id
_entity_poly.type
_entity_poly.pdbx_seq_one_letter_code
_entity_poly.pdbx_strand_id
1 'polypeptide(L)'
;MTLKPTKDIKEYEKYGFKKCKGSYGRNDCYYLCVAKGCKMIFLSKEMIDIIDWSDSDPRIHKRPNCRYSDTRTALDIVTGLAINGMIMTEYPIIEWEKKI
;
A
#
# COMPACT_ATOMS: atom_id res chain seq x y z
N MET A 1 -13.79 1.26 -0.65
CA MET A 1 -12.85 1.81 -1.64
C MET A 1 -11.97 0.66 -2.11
N THR A 2 -12.17 0.16 -3.33
CA THR A 2 -11.35 -0.94 -3.86
C THR A 2 -10.24 -0.33 -4.70
N LEU A 3 -9.06 -0.18 -4.10
CA LEU A 3 -7.85 0.14 -4.83
C LEU A 3 -7.24 -1.17 -5.34
N LYS A 4 -6.81 -1.18 -6.59
CA LYS A 4 -6.21 -2.35 -7.24
C LYS A 4 -4.79 -2.06 -7.73
N PRO A 5 -3.86 -3.00 -7.60
CA PRO A 5 -2.57 -2.94 -8.27
C PRO A 5 -2.76 -3.00 -9.79
N THR A 6 -1.93 -2.28 -10.55
CA THR A 6 -1.96 -2.29 -12.03
C THR A 6 -0.75 -2.95 -12.67
N LYS A 7 0.34 -3.09 -11.90
CA LYS A 7 1.62 -3.67 -12.31
C LYS A 7 1.88 -5.02 -11.63
N ASP A 8 2.85 -5.76 -12.15
CA ASP A 8 3.38 -6.94 -11.46
C ASP A 8 3.81 -6.59 -10.03
N ILE A 9 3.53 -7.48 -9.10
CA ILE A 9 3.71 -7.23 -7.67
C ILE A 9 5.16 -6.92 -7.28
N LYS A 10 6.15 -7.42 -8.04
CA LYS A 10 7.56 -7.15 -7.79
C LYS A 10 7.94 -5.71 -8.11
N GLU A 11 7.23 -5.06 -9.04
CA GLU A 11 7.47 -3.65 -9.39
C GLU A 11 7.26 -2.70 -8.20
N TYR A 12 6.54 -3.11 -7.16
CA TYR A 12 6.29 -2.27 -5.98
C TYR A 12 7.49 -2.25 -5.02
N GLU A 13 8.44 -3.18 -5.16
CA GLU A 13 9.69 -3.16 -4.37
C GLU A 13 10.48 -1.87 -4.58
N LYS A 14 10.40 -1.25 -5.78
CA LYS A 14 11.03 0.06 -6.06
C LYS A 14 10.46 1.21 -5.23
N TYR A 15 9.25 1.04 -4.68
CA TYR A 15 8.61 1.97 -3.75
C TYR A 15 8.83 1.59 -2.28
N GLY A 16 9.67 0.58 -2.01
CA GLY A 16 10.04 0.15 -0.66
C GLY A 16 9.17 -0.95 -0.08
N PHE A 17 8.19 -1.48 -0.83
CA PHE A 17 7.42 -2.63 -0.40
C PHE A 17 8.34 -3.84 -0.16
N LYS A 18 8.05 -4.58 0.90
CA LYS A 18 8.77 -5.79 1.27
C LYS A 18 7.82 -6.98 1.22
N LYS A 19 8.29 -8.10 0.68
CA LYS A 19 7.52 -9.35 0.66
C LYS A 19 7.14 -9.77 2.09
N CYS A 20 5.87 -10.11 2.29
CA CYS A 20 5.34 -10.60 3.56
C CYS A 20 6.07 -11.87 4.05
N LYS A 21 5.95 -12.19 5.34
CA LYS A 21 6.39 -13.49 5.89
C LYS A 21 5.30 -14.57 5.71
N GLY A 22 5.68 -15.83 5.94
CA GLY A 22 4.74 -16.94 6.08
C GLY A 22 3.88 -17.22 4.84
N SER A 23 2.62 -17.60 5.05
CA SER A 23 1.65 -17.90 3.98
C SER A 23 1.41 -16.71 3.05
N TYR A 24 1.33 -15.49 3.59
CA TYR A 24 1.16 -14.28 2.80
C TYR A 24 2.34 -14.05 1.85
N GLY A 25 3.57 -14.27 2.33
CA GLY A 25 4.76 -14.23 1.46
C GLY A 25 4.70 -15.27 0.34
N ARG A 26 4.28 -16.51 0.65
CA ARG A 26 4.12 -17.57 -0.37
C ARG A 26 3.05 -17.24 -1.42
N ASN A 27 2.05 -16.45 -1.05
CA ASN A 27 1.01 -15.94 -1.95
C ASN A 27 1.38 -14.59 -2.60
N ASP A 28 2.67 -14.24 -2.63
CA ASP A 28 3.20 -12.99 -3.19
C ASP A 28 2.51 -11.73 -2.66
N CYS A 29 2.18 -11.69 -1.37
CA CYS A 29 1.74 -10.46 -0.72
C CYS A 29 2.95 -9.67 -0.20
N TYR A 30 2.78 -8.35 -0.14
CA TYR A 30 3.78 -7.38 0.27
C TYR A 30 3.21 -6.41 1.29
N TYR A 31 4.10 -5.75 2.03
CA TYR A 31 3.74 -4.72 3.00
C TYR A 31 4.73 -3.55 2.96
N LEU A 32 4.25 -2.38 3.40
CA LEU A 32 5.07 -1.22 3.68
C LEU A 32 4.63 -0.61 5.02
N CYS A 33 5.52 -0.66 6.02
CA CYS A 33 5.29 -0.01 7.31
C CYS A 33 5.51 1.51 7.20
N VAL A 34 4.52 2.29 7.64
CA VAL A 34 4.53 3.76 7.64
C VAL A 34 4.52 4.24 9.08
N ALA A 35 5.63 4.85 9.53
CA ALA A 35 5.77 5.32 10.91
C ALA A 35 4.73 6.39 11.27
N LYS A 36 4.53 7.35 10.37
CA LYS A 36 3.58 8.45 10.60
C LYS A 36 2.14 7.93 10.56
N GLY A 37 1.49 7.97 11.72
CA GLY A 37 0.14 7.45 11.92
C GLY A 37 0.08 5.94 12.17
N CYS A 38 1.23 5.28 12.37
CA CYS A 38 1.34 3.85 12.71
C CYS A 38 0.51 2.97 11.77
N LYS A 39 0.70 3.12 10.46
CA LYS A 39 -0.05 2.39 9.43
C LYS A 39 0.83 1.37 8.72
N MET A 40 0.18 0.39 8.11
CA MET A 40 0.77 -0.55 7.18
C MET A 40 -0.01 -0.53 5.87
N ILE A 41 0.67 -0.37 4.75
CA ILE A 41 0.08 -0.55 3.43
C ILE A 41 0.23 -2.02 3.06
N PHE A 42 -0.87 -2.75 3.00
CA PHE A 42 -0.92 -4.13 2.53
C PHE A 42 -1.12 -4.17 1.01
N LEU A 43 -0.44 -5.08 0.35
CA LEU A 43 -0.50 -5.25 -1.09
C LEU A 43 -0.57 -6.74 -1.46
N SER A 44 -1.54 -7.11 -2.27
CA SER A 44 -1.65 -8.41 -2.94
C SER A 44 -1.84 -8.20 -4.44
N LYS A 45 -2.00 -9.27 -5.22
CA LYS A 45 -2.34 -9.17 -6.66
C LYS A 45 -3.73 -8.55 -6.89
N GLU A 46 -4.63 -8.67 -5.92
CA GLU A 46 -6.04 -8.29 -6.05
C GLU A 46 -6.36 -6.93 -5.43
N MET A 47 -5.60 -6.50 -4.41
CA MET A 47 -5.95 -5.32 -3.62
C MET A 47 -4.74 -4.64 -2.99
N ILE A 48 -4.93 -3.35 -2.70
CA ILE A 48 -4.11 -2.56 -1.79
C ILE A 48 -4.99 -1.95 -0.70
N ASP A 49 -4.51 -1.96 0.53
CA ASP A 49 -5.26 -1.44 1.68
C ASP A 49 -4.34 -0.76 2.70
N ILE A 50 -4.87 0.22 3.43
CA ILE A 50 -4.18 0.89 4.52
C ILE A 50 -4.79 0.40 5.82
N ILE A 51 -4.02 -0.32 6.61
CA ILE A 51 -4.46 -0.87 7.89
C ILE A 51 -3.58 -0.35 9.03
N ASP A 52 -4.01 -0.57 10.26
CA ASP A 52 -3.18 -0.28 11.44
C ASP A 52 -1.98 -1.21 11.50
N TRP A 53 -0.81 -0.64 11.81
CA TRP A 53 0.38 -1.42 12.04
C TRP A 53 0.33 -2.00 13.46
N SER A 54 0.31 -3.34 13.52
CA SER A 54 0.48 -4.11 14.75
C SER A 54 1.84 -4.81 14.79
N ASP A 55 2.51 -4.80 15.96
CA ASP A 55 3.76 -5.54 16.20
C ASP A 55 3.59 -7.06 16.09
N SER A 56 2.37 -7.55 16.33
CA SER A 56 2.03 -8.98 16.26
C SER A 56 1.54 -9.43 14.89
N ASP A 57 1.58 -8.56 13.87
CA ASP A 57 1.03 -8.87 12.56
C ASP A 57 1.72 -10.10 11.90
N PRO A 58 0.95 -11.11 11.45
CA PRO A 58 1.51 -12.31 10.85
C PRO A 58 2.13 -12.09 9.46
N ARG A 59 1.97 -10.91 8.86
CA ARG A 59 2.55 -10.52 7.57
C ARG A 59 3.92 -9.87 7.70
N ILE A 60 4.20 -9.22 8.84
CA ILE A 60 5.39 -8.39 9.06
C ILE A 60 6.55 -9.21 9.62
N HIS A 61 7.75 -8.99 9.09
CA HIS A 61 8.97 -9.66 9.58
C HIS A 61 9.39 -9.14 10.95
N LYS A 62 10.16 -9.93 11.73
CA LYS A 62 10.73 -9.47 13.02
C LYS A 62 11.47 -8.13 12.90
N ARG A 63 12.09 -7.87 11.74
CA ARG A 63 12.61 -6.55 11.35
C ARG A 63 11.70 -5.95 10.27
N PRO A 64 10.77 -5.05 10.64
CA PRO A 64 9.87 -4.38 9.70
C PRO A 64 10.65 -3.47 8.73
N ASN A 65 10.10 -3.19 7.54
CA ASN A 65 10.72 -2.32 6.52
C ASN A 65 10.46 -0.82 6.75
N CYS A 66 10.22 -0.41 8.00
CA CYS A 66 9.84 0.95 8.29
C CYS A 66 11.03 1.93 8.12
N ARG A 67 10.78 3.01 7.39
CA ARG A 67 11.69 4.17 7.30
C ARG A 67 11.23 5.22 8.31
N TYR A 68 11.74 5.16 9.54
CA TYR A 68 11.29 6.05 10.62
C TYR A 68 11.52 7.55 10.37
N SER A 69 12.46 7.91 9.49
CA SER A 69 12.70 9.29 9.07
C SER A 69 11.76 9.78 7.96
N ASP A 70 10.96 8.90 7.36
CA ASP A 70 10.01 9.26 6.30
C ASP A 70 8.81 9.98 6.91
N THR A 71 8.57 11.22 6.46
CA THR A 71 7.52 12.09 7.00
C THR A 71 6.18 11.96 6.27
N ARG A 72 6.11 11.13 5.23
CA ARG A 72 4.89 10.88 4.45
C ARG A 72 3.90 10.02 5.24
N THR A 73 2.62 10.31 5.09
CA THR A 73 1.52 9.47 5.57
C THR A 73 1.29 8.30 4.61
N ALA A 74 0.50 7.30 5.04
CA ALA A 74 0.11 6.22 4.15
C ALA A 74 -0.70 6.73 2.95
N LEU A 75 -1.51 7.78 3.14
CA LEU A 75 -2.27 8.40 2.06
C LEU A 75 -1.34 9.09 1.05
N ASP A 76 -0.31 9.82 1.51
CA ASP A 76 0.67 10.44 0.61
C ASP A 76 1.36 9.40 -0.30
N ILE A 77 1.71 8.24 0.28
CA ILE A 77 2.34 7.14 -0.46
C ILE A 77 1.35 6.52 -1.46
N VAL A 78 0.13 6.20 -1.04
CA VAL A 78 -0.92 5.62 -1.90
C VAL A 78 -1.28 6.58 -3.05
N THR A 79 -1.43 7.88 -2.78
CA THR A 79 -1.63 8.89 -3.81
C THR A 79 -0.45 8.96 -4.78
N GLY A 80 0.79 8.88 -4.27
CA GLY A 80 1.98 8.80 -5.12
C GLY A 80 1.98 7.57 -6.02
N LEU A 81 1.57 6.40 -5.51
CA LEU A 81 1.41 5.19 -6.33
C LEU A 81 0.34 5.38 -7.43
N ALA A 82 -0.78 6.02 -7.10
CA ALA A 82 -1.85 6.28 -8.07
C ALA A 82 -1.37 7.20 -9.21
N ILE A 83 -0.69 8.30 -8.86
CA ILE A 83 -0.12 9.24 -9.84
C ILE A 83 0.89 8.54 -10.77
N ASN A 84 1.67 7.60 -10.23
CA ASN A 84 2.63 6.81 -11.02
C ASN A 84 1.98 5.64 -11.77
N GLY A 85 0.64 5.54 -11.77
CA GLY A 85 -0.09 4.48 -12.46
C GLY A 85 0.22 3.09 -11.92
N MET A 86 0.64 2.98 -10.65
CA MET A 86 0.90 1.72 -9.96
C MET A 86 -0.37 1.15 -9.33
N ILE A 87 -1.31 2.00 -8.97
CA ILE A 87 -2.62 1.58 -8.48
C ILE A 87 -3.70 2.34 -9.20
N MET A 88 -4.89 1.76 -9.24
CA MET A 88 -6.09 2.40 -9.76
C MET A 88 -7.27 2.16 -8.84
N THR A 89 -8.31 2.96 -9.03
CA THR A 89 -9.63 2.66 -8.47
C THR A 89 -10.59 2.34 -9.61
N GLU A 90 -11.53 1.45 -9.36
CA GLU A 90 -12.59 1.13 -10.33
C GLU A 90 -13.77 2.09 -10.25
N TYR A 91 -13.76 3.05 -9.30
CA TYR A 91 -14.79 4.06 -9.22
C TYR A 91 -14.69 5.06 -10.37
N PRO A 92 -15.80 5.37 -11.05
CA PRO A 92 -15.81 6.38 -12.09
C PRO A 92 -15.48 7.75 -11.49
N ILE A 93 -14.76 8.57 -12.25
CA ILE A 93 -14.61 10.00 -11.93
C ILE A 93 -15.99 10.63 -12.09
N ILE A 94 -16.54 11.15 -10.99
CA ILE A 94 -17.79 11.91 -11.01
C ILE A 94 -17.43 13.38 -11.19
N GLU A 95 -17.77 13.94 -12.34
CA GLU A 95 -17.74 15.38 -12.55
C GLU A 95 -19.02 15.98 -11.98
N TRP A 96 -18.88 16.70 -10.87
CA TRP A 96 -19.98 17.50 -10.35
C TRP A 96 -20.09 18.75 -11.21
N GLU A 97 -21.09 18.81 -12.09
CA GLU A 97 -21.41 20.03 -12.82
C GLU A 97 -21.62 21.18 -11.81
N LYS A 98 -20.81 22.23 -11.93
CA LYS A 98 -21.08 23.47 -11.21
C LYS A 98 -22.36 24.07 -11.80
N LYS A 99 -23.48 23.94 -11.09
CA LYS A 99 -24.63 24.83 -11.33
C LYS A 99 -24.15 26.25 -11.04
N ILE A 100 -23.96 27.03 -12.11
CA ILE A 100 -23.79 28.49 -12.07
C ILE A 100 -25.10 29.10 -11.59
#